data_AF-A0A150NZX0-F1
#
_entry.id   AF-A0A150NZX0-F1
#
_cell.length_a   1.000
_cell.length_b   1.000
_cell.length_c   1.000
_cell.angle_alpha   90.00
_cell.angle_beta   90.00
_cell.angle_gamma   90.00
#
_symmetry.space_group_name_H-M   'P 1'
#
loop_
_entity.id
_entity.type
_entity.pdbx_description
1 polymer ?
#
loop_
_entity_poly.entity_id
_entity_poly.type
_entity_poly.pdbx_seq_one_letter_code
_entity_poly.pdbx_strand_id
1 'polypeptide(L)'
;MPEPRRWRAERERKAKIAETIDANVKLSSVVSDTLGASGRSILDALVTGETDPEQLARRATSRLKASRAELAEALRGNVTDHHRFLLGMHLRVYDDLQRAMREVEAHIERELAPFRDQIERLKTIPGISDIAA
;
A
#
# COMPACT_ATOMS: atom_id res chain seq x y z
N MET A 1 -16.96 9.21 9.06
CA MET A 1 -17.52 7.89 8.69
C MET A 1 -16.53 6.81 9.12
N PRO A 2 -16.91 5.79 9.91
CA PRO A 2 -15.97 4.76 10.35
C PRO A 2 -15.74 3.73 9.24
N GLU A 3 -14.47 3.37 9.02
CA GLU A 3 -14.05 2.42 7.96
C GLU A 3 -14.52 0.97 8.27
N PRO A 4 -15.00 0.22 7.27
CA PRO A 4 -15.49 -1.13 7.50
C PRO A 4 -14.38 -2.15 7.79
N ARG A 5 -14.73 -3.24 8.50
CA ARG A 5 -13.77 -4.18 9.10
C ARG A 5 -12.83 -4.86 8.10
N ARG A 6 -13.25 -5.04 6.83
CA ARG A 6 -12.43 -5.66 5.78
C ARG A 6 -11.18 -4.82 5.40
N TRP A 7 -11.28 -3.50 5.50
CA TRP A 7 -10.14 -2.60 5.24
C TRP A 7 -9.12 -2.57 6.38
N ARG A 8 -9.48 -3.00 7.60
CA ARG A 8 -8.53 -3.05 8.73
C ARG A 8 -7.50 -4.16 8.57
N ALA A 9 -7.92 -5.35 8.15
CA ALA A 9 -6.99 -6.46 7.93
C ALA A 9 -5.99 -6.15 6.81
N GLU A 10 -6.44 -5.46 5.75
CA GLU A 10 -5.56 -4.96 4.69
C GLU A 10 -4.60 -3.91 5.24
N ARG A 11 -5.08 -2.92 6.01
CA ARG A 11 -4.21 -1.91 6.63
C ARG A 11 -3.22 -2.49 7.65
N GLU A 12 -3.63 -3.46 8.45
CA GLU A 12 -2.78 -4.17 9.40
C GLU A 12 -1.70 -4.99 8.68
N ARG A 13 -2.07 -5.66 7.58
CA ARG A 13 -1.10 -6.36 6.71
C ARG A 13 -0.12 -5.40 6.04
N LYS A 14 -0.60 -4.24 5.56
CA LYS A 14 0.23 -3.15 5.01
C LYS A 14 1.20 -2.58 6.05
N ALA A 15 0.73 -2.34 7.27
CA ALA A 15 1.55 -1.84 8.38
C ALA A 15 2.60 -2.89 8.80
N LYS A 16 2.23 -4.17 8.86
CA LYS A 16 3.12 -5.24 9.28
C LYS A 16 4.25 -5.53 8.30
N ILE A 17 4.05 -5.35 6.99
CA ILE A 17 5.13 -5.45 5.98
C ILE A 17 6.21 -4.38 6.22
N ALA A 18 5.83 -3.18 6.67
CA ALA A 18 6.77 -2.10 6.97
C ALA A 18 7.47 -2.29 8.32
N GLU A 19 6.81 -2.93 9.29
CA GLU A 19 7.32 -3.10 10.66
C GLU A 19 8.16 -4.38 10.83
N THR A 20 7.98 -5.39 9.98
CA THR A 20 8.72 -6.67 10.05
C THR A 20 10.01 -6.65 9.24
N ILE A 21 10.78 -5.58 9.37
CA ILE A 21 12.17 -5.55 8.96
C ILE A 21 12.90 -4.91 10.12
N ASP A 22 13.67 -5.70 10.87
CA ASP A 22 14.50 -5.29 12.01
C ASP A 22 15.65 -4.34 11.60
N ALA A 23 15.39 -3.41 10.68
CA ALA A 23 16.33 -2.43 10.15
C ALA A 23 16.22 -1.06 10.82
N ASN A 24 15.34 -0.87 11.81
CA ASN A 24 15.06 0.42 12.45
C ASN A 24 14.61 1.53 11.47
N VAL A 25 14.03 1.15 10.33
CA VAL A 25 13.40 2.08 9.37
C VAL A 25 11.95 2.33 9.79
N LYS A 26 11.57 3.59 9.98
CA LYS A 26 10.25 3.99 10.51
C LYS A 26 9.37 4.66 9.46
N LEU A 27 9.35 4.13 8.23
CA LEU A 27 8.63 4.76 7.12
C LEU A 27 7.12 4.96 7.41
N SER A 28 6.50 4.05 8.17
CA SER A 28 5.09 4.12 8.57
C SER A 28 4.75 5.26 9.54
N SER A 29 5.76 5.89 10.19
CA SER A 29 5.51 7.04 11.08
C SER A 29 5.39 8.37 10.33
N VAL A 30 5.97 8.46 9.13
CA VAL A 30 6.03 9.69 8.32
C VAL A 30 5.28 9.60 7.00
N VAL A 31 4.96 8.38 6.54
CA VAL A 31 4.19 8.14 5.31
C VAL A 31 2.83 7.52 5.64
N SER A 32 1.76 8.20 5.26
CA SER A 32 0.38 7.75 5.50
C SER A 32 0.00 6.48 4.72
N ASP A 33 0.63 6.25 3.58
CA ASP A 33 0.48 5.03 2.77
C ASP A 33 1.84 4.52 2.28
N THR A 34 2.39 3.54 2.99
CA THR A 34 3.71 2.94 2.72
C THR A 34 3.75 2.12 1.44
N LEU A 35 2.61 1.64 0.96
CA LEU A 35 2.50 0.89 -0.31
C LEU A 35 1.92 1.73 -1.46
N GLY A 36 1.58 2.99 -1.18
CA GLY A 36 1.27 3.99 -2.20
C GLY A 36 2.52 4.36 -3.01
N ALA A 37 2.34 5.11 -4.10
CA ALA A 37 3.41 5.38 -5.08
C ALA A 37 4.74 5.86 -4.46
N SER A 38 4.70 6.83 -3.52
CA SER A 38 5.90 7.35 -2.86
C SER A 38 6.56 6.32 -1.94
N GLY A 39 5.77 5.63 -1.11
CA GLY A 39 6.29 4.62 -0.19
C GLY A 39 6.87 3.43 -0.95
N ARG A 40 6.19 2.98 -2.00
CA ARG A 40 6.65 1.87 -2.84
C ARG A 40 7.97 2.20 -3.55
N SER A 41 8.09 3.39 -4.11
CA SER A 41 9.34 3.87 -4.73
C SER A 41 10.54 3.82 -3.77
N ILE A 42 10.32 4.18 -2.50
CA ILE A 42 11.35 4.09 -1.45
C ILE A 42 11.67 2.64 -1.11
N LEU A 43 10.65 1.79 -0.92
CA LEU A 43 10.83 0.38 -0.58
C LEU A 43 11.53 -0.40 -1.71
N ASP A 44 11.20 -0.11 -2.98
CA ASP A 44 11.89 -0.71 -4.12
C ASP A 44 13.35 -0.27 -4.17
N ALA A 45 13.66 1.00 -3.90
CA ALA A 45 15.03 1.49 -3.82
C ALA A 45 15.83 0.77 -2.73
N LEU A 46 15.23 0.58 -1.54
CA LEU A 46 15.81 -0.22 -0.45
C LEU A 46 16.11 -1.64 -0.90
N VAL A 47 15.18 -2.31 -1.60
CA VAL A 47 15.39 -3.68 -2.13
C VAL A 47 16.56 -3.72 -3.12
N THR A 48 16.73 -2.68 -3.95
CA THR A 48 17.83 -2.60 -4.92
C THR A 48 19.20 -2.29 -4.31
N GLY A 49 19.27 -2.04 -3.00
CA GLY A 49 20.54 -1.79 -2.31
C GLY A 49 20.80 -0.34 -1.92
N GLU A 50 19.87 0.58 -2.18
CA GLU A 50 20.05 1.96 -1.73
C GLU A 50 19.93 2.04 -0.20
N THR A 51 20.87 2.75 0.42
CA THR A 51 20.93 2.92 1.89
C THR A 51 21.12 4.37 2.31
N ASP A 52 21.43 5.28 1.39
CA ASP A 52 21.55 6.71 1.69
C ASP A 52 20.14 7.30 1.96
N PRO A 53 19.85 7.74 3.20
CA PRO A 53 18.55 8.28 3.55
C PRO A 53 18.13 9.49 2.70
N GLU A 54 19.08 10.31 2.24
CA GLU A 54 18.80 11.46 1.38
C GLU A 54 18.42 11.01 -0.03
N GLN A 55 19.09 10.00 -0.57
CA GLN A 55 18.72 9.42 -1.87
C GLN A 55 17.36 8.74 -1.82
N LEU A 56 17.06 8.03 -0.72
CA LEU A 56 15.76 7.43 -0.49
C LEU A 56 14.67 8.51 -0.35
N ALA A 57 14.89 9.56 0.44
CA ALA A 57 13.95 10.67 0.59
C ALA A 57 13.69 11.42 -0.74
N ARG A 58 14.63 11.40 -1.68
CA ARG A 58 14.43 11.95 -3.03
C ARG A 58 13.48 11.13 -3.91
N ARG A 59 13.28 9.84 -3.60
CA ARG A 59 12.36 8.94 -4.32
C ARG A 59 10.89 9.22 -3.99
N ALA A 60 10.63 9.92 -2.89
CA ALA A 60 9.29 10.36 -2.53
C ALA A 60 8.75 11.43 -3.48
N THR A 61 7.45 11.32 -3.82
CA THR A 61 6.76 12.33 -4.63
C THR A 61 6.36 13.54 -3.76
N SER A 62 6.24 14.72 -4.37
CA SER A 62 5.82 15.99 -3.72
C SER A 62 4.45 15.97 -3.02
N ARG A 63 3.66 14.89 -3.17
CA ARG A 63 2.36 14.72 -2.52
C ARG A 63 2.45 14.26 -1.06
N LEU A 64 3.63 13.86 -0.58
CA LEU A 64 3.81 13.55 0.83
C LEU A 64 3.76 14.81 1.68
N LYS A 65 3.04 14.75 2.80
CA LYS A 65 3.00 15.82 3.79
C LYS A 65 4.30 15.94 4.57
N ALA A 66 4.99 14.82 4.80
CA ALA A 66 6.29 14.81 5.45
C ALA A 66 7.33 15.52 4.56
N SER A 67 8.13 16.37 5.20
CA SER A 67 9.28 17.00 4.58
C SER A 67 10.36 15.97 4.23
N ARG A 68 11.27 16.34 3.33
CA ARG A 68 12.42 15.51 2.98
C ARG A 68 13.30 15.18 4.19
N ALA A 69 13.49 16.15 5.09
CA ALA A 69 14.27 15.95 6.31
C ALA A 69 13.61 14.90 7.23
N GLU A 70 12.30 14.99 7.45
CA GLU A 70 11.56 14.01 8.25
C GLU A 70 11.60 12.61 7.62
N LEU A 71 11.53 12.52 6.28
CA LEU A 71 11.68 11.25 5.57
C LEU A 71 13.09 10.69 5.74
N ALA A 72 14.13 11.50 5.56
CA ALA A 72 15.51 11.08 5.73
C ALA A 72 15.75 10.58 7.17
N GLU A 73 15.28 11.30 8.19
CA GLU A 73 15.35 10.85 9.59
C GLU A 73 14.67 9.50 9.81
N ALA A 74 13.46 9.31 9.27
CA ALA A 74 12.74 8.04 9.39
C ALA A 74 13.42 6.88 8.65
N LEU A 75 14.25 7.18 7.65
CA LEU A 75 14.98 6.22 6.83
C LEU A 75 16.40 5.95 7.34
N ARG A 76 16.86 6.64 8.39
CA ARG A 76 18.13 6.33 9.08
C ARG A 76 18.01 5.00 9.83
N GLY A 77 18.29 3.91 9.11
CA GLY A 77 18.28 2.55 9.63
C GLY A 77 19.44 1.70 9.09
N ASN A 78 19.58 0.49 9.61
CA ASN A 78 20.59 -0.47 9.15
C ASN A 78 19.93 -1.58 8.30
N VAL A 79 19.87 -1.34 6.99
CA VAL A 79 19.26 -2.27 6.03
C VAL A 79 20.36 -3.21 5.50
N THR A 80 20.31 -4.47 5.94
CA THR A 80 21.24 -5.53 5.52
C THR A 80 20.74 -6.23 4.25
N ASP A 81 21.58 -7.06 3.63
CA ASP A 81 21.15 -7.90 2.50
C ASP A 81 19.99 -8.84 2.86
N HIS A 82 20.01 -9.37 4.09
CA HIS A 82 18.92 -10.21 4.59
C HIS A 82 17.60 -9.43 4.69
N HIS A 83 17.66 -8.18 5.19
CA HIS A 83 16.51 -7.29 5.23
C HIS A 83 15.97 -7.00 3.83
N ARG A 84 16.84 -6.73 2.86
CA ARG A 84 16.45 -6.52 1.45
C ARG A 84 15.77 -7.75 0.84
N PHE A 85 16.32 -8.93 1.10
CA PHE A 85 15.75 -10.19 0.62
C PHE A 85 14.32 -10.40 1.14
N LEU A 86 14.11 -10.24 2.45
CA LEU A 86 12.80 -10.38 3.08
C LEU A 86 11.81 -9.32 2.58
N LEU A 87 12.24 -8.05 2.51
CA LEU A 87 11.41 -6.97 1.97
C LEU A 87 10.96 -7.28 0.55
N GLY A 88 11.89 -7.65 -0.32
CA GLY A 88 11.58 -8.01 -1.71
C GLY A 88 10.60 -9.18 -1.81
N MET A 89 10.73 -10.19 -0.94
CA MET A 89 9.78 -11.31 -0.87
C MET A 89 8.38 -10.84 -0.45
N HIS A 90 8.26 -10.01 0.59
CA HIS A 90 6.97 -9.49 1.03
C HIS A 90 6.29 -8.61 -0.01
N LEU A 91 7.06 -7.75 -0.69
CA LEU A 91 6.54 -6.90 -1.77
C LEU A 91 6.00 -7.75 -2.93
N ARG A 92 6.71 -8.81 -3.33
CA ARG A 92 6.21 -9.73 -4.37
C ARG A 92 4.90 -10.39 -3.98
N VAL A 93 4.81 -10.95 -2.77
CA VAL A 93 3.58 -11.59 -2.27
C VAL A 93 2.42 -10.58 -2.22
N TYR A 94 2.68 -9.34 -1.83
CA TYR A 94 1.68 -8.28 -1.87
C TYR A 94 1.22 -8.00 -3.30
N ASP A 95 2.15 -7.87 -4.25
CA ASP A 95 1.83 -7.58 -5.66
C ASP A 95 0.99 -8.71 -6.29
N ASP A 96 1.29 -9.96 -5.96
CA ASP A 96 0.56 -11.13 -6.44
C ASP A 96 -0.87 -11.16 -5.90
N LEU A 97 -1.07 -10.85 -4.62
CA LEU A 97 -2.43 -10.76 -4.06
C LEU A 97 -3.22 -9.60 -4.66
N GLN A 98 -2.59 -8.45 -4.85
CA GLN A 98 -3.22 -7.31 -5.50
C GLN A 98 -3.61 -7.64 -6.95
N ARG A 99 -2.81 -8.45 -7.66
CA ARG A 99 -3.16 -8.96 -8.99
C ARG A 99 -4.38 -9.88 -8.93
N ALA A 100 -4.38 -10.87 -8.04
CA ALA A 100 -5.49 -11.79 -7.87
C ALA A 100 -6.80 -11.06 -7.50
N MET A 101 -6.73 -10.05 -6.62
CA MET A 101 -7.88 -9.21 -6.29
C MET A 101 -8.45 -8.51 -7.52
N ARG A 102 -7.61 -7.86 -8.32
CA ARG A 102 -8.05 -7.17 -9.56
C ARG A 102 -8.65 -8.14 -10.58
N GLU A 103 -8.13 -9.36 -10.68
CA GLU A 103 -8.70 -10.39 -11.56
C GLU A 103 -10.12 -10.78 -11.14
N VAL A 104 -10.34 -10.95 -9.83
CA VAL A 104 -11.68 -11.23 -9.28
C VAL A 104 -12.62 -10.04 -9.48
N GLU A 105 -12.17 -8.82 -9.20
CA GLU A 105 -12.95 -7.59 -9.44
C GLU A 105 -13.35 -7.46 -10.91
N ALA A 106 -12.42 -7.69 -11.84
CA ALA A 106 -12.69 -7.67 -13.28
C ALA A 106 -13.61 -8.80 -13.74
N HIS A 107 -13.58 -9.95 -13.07
CA HIS A 107 -14.55 -11.01 -13.33
C HIS A 107 -15.95 -10.62 -12.85
N ILE A 108 -16.08 -10.12 -11.62
CA ILE A 108 -17.36 -9.63 -11.07
C ILE A 108 -17.95 -8.56 -11.99
N GLU A 109 -17.16 -7.57 -12.41
CA GLU A 109 -17.64 -6.49 -13.28
C GLU A 109 -18.17 -7.00 -14.63
N ARG A 110 -17.54 -8.04 -15.20
CA ARG A 110 -18.03 -8.68 -16.43
C ARG A 110 -19.36 -9.39 -16.21
N GLU A 111 -19.52 -10.10 -15.09
CA GLU A 111 -20.77 -10.80 -14.76
C GLU A 111 -21.90 -9.83 -14.40
N LEU A 112 -21.58 -8.66 -13.83
CA LEU A 112 -22.55 -7.61 -13.51
C LEU A 112 -22.93 -6.74 -14.72
N ALA A 113 -22.11 -6.70 -15.78
CA ALA A 113 -22.33 -5.84 -16.95
C ALA A 113 -23.74 -6.00 -17.58
N PRO A 114 -24.34 -7.19 -17.72
CA PRO A 114 -25.70 -7.35 -18.24
C PRO A 114 -26.80 -6.78 -17.34
N PHE A 115 -26.50 -6.58 -16.05
CA PHE A 115 -27.45 -6.13 -15.02
C PHE A 115 -27.23 -4.67 -14.61
N ARG A 116 -26.39 -3.93 -15.34
CA ARG A 116 -25.95 -2.58 -14.95
C ARG A 116 -27.15 -1.63 -14.77
N ASP A 117 -28.14 -1.69 -15.65
CA ASP A 117 -29.36 -0.86 -15.55
C ASP A 117 -30.21 -1.20 -14.33
N GLN A 118 -30.31 -2.49 -13.98
CA GLN A 118 -31.03 -2.96 -12.79
C GLN A 118 -30.30 -2.51 -11.52
N ILE A 119 -28.97 -2.59 -11.50
CA ILE A 119 -28.13 -2.14 -10.39
C ILE A 119 -28.29 -0.63 -10.18
N GLU A 120 -28.25 0.17 -11.24
CA GLU A 120 -28.45 1.62 -11.14
C GLU A 120 -29.84 1.99 -10.62
N ARG A 121 -30.89 1.25 -11.00
CA ARG A 121 -32.23 1.43 -10.43
C ARG A 121 -32.29 1.05 -8.95
N LEU A 122 -31.61 -0.01 -8.54
CA LEU A 122 -31.56 -0.41 -7.12
C LEU A 122 -30.85 0.65 -6.27
N LYS A 123 -29.85 1.35 -6.81
CA LYS A 123 -29.13 2.44 -6.12
C LYS A 123 -29.97 3.69 -5.86
N THR A 124 -31.12 3.84 -6.53
CA THR A 124 -32.05 4.94 -6.19
C THR A 124 -32.82 4.69 -4.88
N ILE A 125 -32.78 3.45 -4.36
CA ILE A 125 -33.40 3.10 -3.08
C ILE A 125 -32.48 3.60 -1.96
N PRO A 126 -32.96 4.44 -1.02
CA PRO A 126 -32.15 4.93 0.09
C PRO A 126 -31.51 3.77 0.88
N GLY A 127 -30.18 3.78 0.98
CA GLY A 127 -29.41 2.77 1.72
C GLY A 127 -28.83 1.62 0.88
N ILE A 128 -29.11 1.56 -0.43
CA ILE A 128 -28.47 0.61 -1.36
C ILE A 128 -27.31 1.31 -2.11
N SER A 129 -26.14 0.67 -2.19
CA SER A 129 -24.97 1.21 -2.90
C SER A 129 -24.11 0.11 -3.53
N ASP A 130 -23.14 0.51 -4.35
CA ASP A 130 -22.18 -0.39 -5.01
C ASP A 130 -21.30 -1.18 -4.03
N ILE A 131 -21.17 -0.70 -2.78
CA ILE A 131 -20.24 -1.21 -1.80
C ILE A 131 -21.02 -1.86 -0.66
N ALA A 132 -20.72 -3.13 -0.39
CA ALA A 132 -21.20 -3.80 0.82
C ALA A 132 -20.53 -3.19 2.06
N ALA A 133 -21.34 -2.67 2.98
CA ALA A 133 -20.91 -2.07 4.24
C ALA A 133 -20.27 -3.07 5.22
#